data_AF-A0A060XNF8-F1
#
_entry.id   AF-A0A060XNF8-F1
#
_cell.length_a   1.000
_cell.length_b   1.000
_cell.length_c   1.000
_cell.angle_alpha   90.00
_cell.angle_beta   90.00
_cell.angle_gamma   90.00
#
_symmetry.space_group_name_H-M   'P 1'
#
loop_
_entity.id
_entity.type
_entity.pdbx_description
1 polymer ?
#
loop_
_entity_poly.entity_id
_entity_poly.type
_entity_poly.pdbx_seq_one_letter_code
_entity_poly.pdbx_strand_id
1 'polypeptide(L)'
;MKSLRSCYLKSHKNNMFGLRRREETLRVVECVVIDVSLQQVYSGCKFSFSKIPTPFTHTKRINGQWKGPSAGGCGNYKDSYKHNPIYQFNLERPGPVLIELRGSRQYSVGFEMVTVSTVVEPGPAGHPKKNSGDYRCGFCYMEADHVPAGIYNVIPTTFLPKQEGPFFLDFSSATPLKVSQLQ
;
A
#
# COMPACT_ATOMS: atom_id res chain seq x y z
N MET A 1 -3.06 -17.53 12.46
CA MET A 1 -2.83 -16.09 12.69
C MET A 1 -3.57 -15.33 11.57
N LYS A 2 -4.76 -14.79 11.83
CA LYS A 2 -5.57 -14.11 10.80
C LYS A 2 -5.12 -12.65 10.72
N SER A 3 -4.59 -12.25 9.57
CA SER A 3 -4.29 -10.85 9.25
C SER A 3 -5.61 -10.07 9.27
N LEU A 4 -5.84 -9.26 10.31
CA LEU A 4 -7.01 -8.40 10.41
C LEU A 4 -6.74 -7.16 9.55
N ARG A 5 -7.32 -7.17 8.34
CA ARG A 5 -7.16 -6.14 7.30
C ARG A 5 -8.00 -4.89 7.60
N SER A 6 -7.76 -4.22 8.71
CA SER A 6 -8.55 -3.09 9.21
C SER A 6 -9.88 -3.52 9.86
N CYS A 7 -10.14 -3.03 11.07
CA CYS A 7 -11.34 -3.31 11.85
C CYS A 7 -11.78 -2.03 12.57
N TYR A 8 -13.08 -1.81 12.68
CA TYR A 8 -13.62 -0.82 13.60
C TYR A 8 -13.82 -1.45 14.98
N LEU A 9 -13.53 -0.68 16.02
CA LEU A 9 -13.93 -1.00 17.39
C LEU A 9 -15.31 -0.38 17.68
N LYS A 10 -16.29 -1.22 18.03
CA LYS A 10 -17.59 -0.76 18.53
C LYS A 10 -17.66 -1.02 20.04
N SER A 11 -17.75 0.05 20.84
CA SER A 11 -18.02 -0.06 22.28
C SER A 11 -19.51 -0.30 22.51
N HIS A 12 -19.85 -1.19 23.43
CA HIS A 12 -21.23 -1.41 23.87
C HIS A 12 -21.73 -0.38 24.90
N LYS A 13 -20.89 0.59 25.30
CA LYS A 13 -21.23 1.69 26.22
C LYS A 13 -20.49 2.98 25.83
N ASN A 14 -21.12 4.14 26.02
CA ASN A 14 -20.48 5.47 25.90
C ASN A 14 -19.30 5.55 26.87
N ASN A 15 -18.08 5.22 26.44
CA ASN A 15 -16.88 5.37 27.27
C ASN A 15 -15.59 5.43 26.43
N MET A 16 -14.61 6.08 27.04
CA MET A 16 -13.38 6.65 26.48
C MET A 16 -12.36 5.59 26.01
N PHE A 17 -11.79 5.78 24.81
CA PHE A 17 -10.66 5.00 24.30
C PHE A 17 -9.37 5.83 24.33
N GLY A 18 -8.24 5.20 24.64
CA GLY A 18 -6.91 5.81 24.54
C GLY A 18 -6.05 5.06 23.52
N LEU A 19 -5.51 5.77 22.51
CA LEU A 19 -4.48 5.25 21.62
C LEU A 19 -3.16 5.96 21.91
N ARG A 20 -2.11 5.20 22.18
CA ARG A 20 -0.76 5.74 22.35
C ARG A 20 0.01 5.67 21.02
N ARG A 21 0.16 6.80 20.33
CA ARG A 21 1.39 7.12 19.59
C ARG A 21 2.24 7.99 20.51
N ARG A 22 3.56 7.93 20.38
CA ARG A 22 4.53 8.60 21.27
C ARG A 22 4.05 10.00 21.69
N GLU A 23 3.95 10.17 23.01
CA GLU A 23 3.84 11.41 23.81
C GLU A 23 2.60 12.32 23.78
N GLU A 24 1.47 11.97 23.17
CA GLU A 24 0.22 12.72 23.42
C GLU A 24 -1.00 11.82 23.64
N THR A 25 -1.76 12.10 24.71
CA THR A 25 -2.99 11.37 25.05
C THR A 25 -4.16 12.01 24.32
N LEU A 26 -4.51 11.49 23.14
CA LEU A 26 -5.70 11.94 22.41
C LEU A 26 -6.97 11.33 23.03
N ARG A 27 -7.93 12.19 23.40
CA ARG A 27 -9.29 11.80 23.80
C ARG A 27 -10.08 11.47 22.53
N VAL A 28 -10.56 10.24 22.37
CA VAL A 28 -11.43 9.86 21.25
C VAL A 28 -12.78 9.39 21.80
N VAL A 29 -13.82 10.12 21.43
CA VAL A 29 -15.24 9.76 21.58
C VAL A 29 -15.68 9.24 20.21
N GLU A 30 -16.32 8.07 20.19
CA GLU A 30 -16.82 7.34 19.02
C GLU A 30 -15.80 6.72 18.05
N CYS A 31 -16.22 5.59 17.44
CA CYS A 31 -15.56 4.74 16.45
C CYS A 31 -14.07 5.04 16.20
N VAL A 32 -13.19 4.31 16.90
CA VAL A 32 -11.77 4.30 16.55
C VAL A 32 -11.62 3.52 15.23
N VAL A 33 -11.28 4.23 14.14
CA VAL A 33 -10.72 3.63 12.92
C VAL A 33 -9.30 3.19 13.27
N ILE A 34 -9.05 1.89 13.34
CA ILE A 34 -7.69 1.37 13.54
C ILE A 34 -7.11 1.10 12.16
N ASP A 35 -6.45 2.11 11.61
CA ASP A 35 -5.64 1.97 10.40
C ASP A 35 -4.48 0.98 10.68
N VAL A 36 -4.10 0.25 9.64
CA VAL A 36 -3.37 -1.03 9.52
C VAL A 36 -1.94 -1.03 10.13
N SER A 37 -1.61 -0.05 10.96
CA SER A 37 -0.32 0.12 11.63
C SER A 37 -0.28 -0.33 13.10
N LEU A 38 -1.44 -0.60 13.72
CA LEU A 38 -1.50 -0.99 15.13
C LEU A 38 -1.52 -2.52 15.27
N GLN A 39 -0.41 -3.09 15.78
CA GLN A 39 -0.30 -4.53 16.05
C GLN A 39 -1.03 -4.96 17.34
N GLN A 40 -1.30 -4.02 18.25
CA GLN A 40 -1.92 -4.29 19.54
C GLN A 40 -2.92 -3.18 19.89
N VAL A 41 -4.08 -3.60 20.39
CA VAL A 41 -5.16 -2.72 20.84
C VAL A 41 -5.53 -3.18 22.25
N TYR A 42 -5.49 -2.27 23.21
CA TYR A 42 -5.85 -2.54 24.60
C TYR A 42 -7.13 -1.77 24.95
N SER A 43 -8.03 -2.40 25.70
CA SER A 43 -9.23 -1.75 26.24
C SER A 43 -9.53 -2.28 27.63
N GLY A 44 -9.98 -1.41 28.53
CA GLY A 44 -10.48 -1.76 29.85
C GLY A 44 -11.91 -2.29 29.86
N CYS A 45 -12.58 -2.36 28.70
CA CYS A 45 -13.95 -2.84 28.57
C CYS A 45 -14.09 -3.85 27.42
N LYS A 46 -15.18 -4.63 27.43
CA LYS A 46 -15.50 -5.56 26.33
C LYS A 46 -15.79 -4.77 25.05
N PHE A 47 -15.17 -5.16 23.96
CA PHE A 47 -15.42 -4.60 22.62
C PHE A 47 -15.46 -5.73 21.59
N SER A 48 -16.01 -5.43 20.42
CA SER A 48 -16.00 -6.34 19.28
C SER A 48 -15.28 -5.69 18.09
N PHE A 49 -14.63 -6.54 17.28
CA PHE A 49 -14.07 -6.14 16.00
C PHE A 49 -15.07 -6.48 14.90
N SER A 50 -15.41 -5.49 14.09
CA SER A 50 -16.12 -5.72 12.83
C SER A 50 -15.21 -5.36 11.66
N LYS A 51 -15.22 -6.19 10.61
CA LYS A 51 -14.51 -5.90 9.38
C LYS A 51 -15.05 -4.60 8.78
N ILE A 52 -14.16 -3.71 8.36
CA ILE A 52 -14.55 -2.53 7.60
C ILE A 52 -15.05 -3.00 6.23
N PRO A 53 -16.25 -2.58 5.77
CA PRO A 53 -16.66 -2.78 4.38
C PRO A 53 -15.61 -2.14 3.46
N THR A 54 -14.90 -2.96 2.69
CA THR A 54 -13.87 -2.46 1.77
C THR A 54 -14.53 -2.06 0.46
N PRO A 55 -14.27 -0.86 -0.10
CA PRO A 55 -14.77 -0.49 -1.42
C PRO A 55 -14.14 -1.35 -2.54
N PHE A 56 -13.06 -2.06 -2.21
CA PHE A 56 -12.35 -2.95 -3.13
C PHE A 56 -13.04 -4.30 -3.26
N THR A 57 -13.62 -4.55 -4.43
CA THR A 57 -14.29 -5.80 -4.81
C THR A 57 -13.38 -6.71 -5.63
N HIS A 58 -12.31 -6.16 -6.21
CA HIS A 58 -11.34 -6.88 -7.01
C HIS A 58 -9.96 -6.83 -6.35
N THR A 59 -9.29 -7.98 -6.27
CA THR A 59 -7.93 -8.07 -5.75
C THR A 59 -7.09 -8.99 -6.62
N LYS A 60 -5.86 -8.57 -6.93
CA LYS A 60 -4.85 -9.37 -7.61
C LYS A 60 -3.56 -9.35 -6.80
N ARG A 61 -3.09 -10.52 -6.39
CA ARG A 61 -1.77 -10.71 -5.76
C ARG A 61 -0.74 -11.14 -6.80
N ILE A 62 0.43 -10.54 -6.74
CA ILE A 62 1.62 -10.92 -7.49
C ILE A 62 2.70 -11.37 -6.51
N ASN A 63 3.39 -12.47 -6.86
CA ASN A 63 4.55 -12.96 -6.14
C ASN A 63 5.79 -12.56 -6.95
N GLY A 64 6.62 -11.67 -6.39
CA GLY A 64 7.83 -11.18 -7.04
C GLY A 64 9.06 -11.40 -6.16
N GLN A 65 10.22 -11.00 -6.67
CA GLN A 65 11.47 -11.03 -5.91
C GLN A 65 12.45 -9.97 -6.42
N TRP A 66 13.27 -9.45 -5.51
CA TRP A 66 14.50 -8.73 -5.85
C TRP A 66 15.64 -9.74 -5.86
N LYS A 67 16.35 -9.88 -6.99
CA LYS A 67 17.45 -10.83 -7.14
C LYS A 67 18.45 -10.37 -8.19
N GLY A 68 19.74 -10.42 -7.86
CA GLY A 68 20.81 -10.00 -8.76
C GLY A 68 20.60 -8.56 -9.23
N PRO A 69 20.58 -8.30 -10.55
CA PRO A 69 20.38 -6.96 -11.09
C PRO A 69 19.07 -6.30 -10.63
N SER A 70 18.02 -7.07 -10.36
CA SER A 70 16.71 -6.49 -9.97
C SER A 70 16.63 -6.01 -8.53
N ALA A 71 17.65 -6.28 -7.71
CA ALA A 71 17.81 -5.67 -6.39
C ALA A 71 18.40 -4.25 -6.52
N GLY A 72 17.68 -3.37 -7.21
CA GLY A 72 18.19 -2.08 -7.69
C GLY A 72 18.19 -0.95 -6.66
N GLY A 73 17.48 -1.11 -5.54
CA GLY A 73 17.33 -0.07 -4.52
C GLY A 73 16.38 1.06 -4.94
N CYS A 74 16.21 2.07 -4.09
CA CYS A 74 15.30 3.20 -4.34
C CYS A 74 15.85 4.20 -5.37
N GLY A 75 15.06 5.22 -5.71
CA GLY A 75 15.39 6.24 -6.72
C GLY A 75 16.67 7.05 -6.46
N ASN A 76 17.23 6.99 -5.24
CA ASN A 76 18.53 7.56 -4.92
C ASN A 76 19.68 6.87 -5.68
N TYR A 77 19.51 5.61 -6.07
CA TYR A 77 20.51 4.80 -6.76
C TYR A 77 20.21 4.72 -8.26
N LYS A 78 20.36 5.84 -8.97
CA LYS A 78 19.92 6.01 -10.37
C LYS A 78 20.41 4.92 -11.33
N ASP A 79 21.66 4.47 -11.16
CA ASP A 79 22.28 3.48 -12.05
C ASP A 79 21.65 2.08 -11.93
N SER A 80 21.24 1.71 -10.72
CA SER A 80 20.66 0.40 -10.43
C SER A 80 19.13 0.41 -10.37
N TYR A 81 18.51 1.57 -10.08
CA TYR A 81 17.06 1.72 -9.91
C TYR A 81 16.27 1.21 -11.12
N LYS A 82 16.75 1.50 -12.34
CA LYS A 82 16.13 1.09 -13.60
C LYS A 82 15.98 -0.42 -13.78
N HIS A 83 16.72 -1.22 -13.02
CA HIS A 83 16.69 -2.68 -13.09
C HIS A 83 15.67 -3.31 -12.14
N ASN A 84 15.03 -2.55 -11.24
CA ASN A 84 14.00 -3.08 -10.35
C ASN A 84 12.83 -3.70 -11.16
N PRO A 85 12.09 -4.67 -10.60
CA PRO A 85 10.92 -5.23 -11.27
C PRO A 85 9.90 -4.14 -11.61
N ILE A 86 9.21 -4.29 -12.73
CA ILE A 86 8.18 -3.35 -13.16
C ILE A 86 6.90 -4.13 -13.45
N TYR A 87 5.82 -3.78 -12.75
CA TYR A 87 4.49 -4.34 -12.98
C TYR A 87 3.58 -3.31 -13.61
N GLN A 88 2.87 -3.68 -14.66
CA GLN A 88 1.89 -2.83 -15.29
C GLN A 88 0.49 -3.27 -14.91
N PHE A 89 -0.37 -2.32 -14.54
CA PHE A 89 -1.79 -2.57 -14.41
C PHE A 89 -2.63 -1.63 -15.28
N ASN A 90 -3.71 -2.17 -15.82
CA ASN A 90 -4.71 -1.43 -16.56
C ASN A 90 -5.97 -1.30 -15.71
N LEU A 91 -6.40 -0.07 -15.48
CA LEU A 91 -7.63 0.28 -14.80
C LEU A 91 -8.71 0.66 -15.82
N GLU A 92 -9.70 -0.20 -16.01
CA GLU A 92 -10.70 -0.05 -17.08
C GLU A 92 -11.65 1.14 -16.86
N ARG A 93 -11.94 1.49 -15.61
CA ARG A 93 -12.81 2.62 -15.23
C ARG A 93 -12.21 3.38 -14.06
N PRO A 94 -12.43 4.71 -13.95
CA PRO A 94 -11.91 5.46 -12.82
C PRO A 94 -12.46 4.93 -11.50
N GLY A 95 -11.66 4.97 -10.44
CA GLY A 95 -12.11 4.54 -9.12
C GLY A 95 -10.99 4.41 -8.09
N PRO A 96 -11.33 3.90 -6.89
CA PRO A 96 -10.38 3.75 -5.82
C PRO A 96 -9.43 2.59 -6.09
N VAL A 97 -8.15 2.80 -5.77
CA VAL A 97 -7.09 1.79 -5.87
C VAL A 97 -6.28 1.77 -4.58
N LEU A 98 -6.03 0.57 -4.07
CA LEU A 98 -5.12 0.28 -2.97
C LEU A 98 -4.03 -0.67 -3.48
N ILE A 99 -2.77 -0.29 -3.29
CA ILE A 99 -1.60 -1.10 -3.61
C ILE A 99 -0.84 -1.38 -2.33
N GLU A 100 -0.55 -2.65 -2.05
CA GLU A 100 0.21 -3.07 -0.86
C GLU A 100 1.46 -3.85 -1.27
N LEU A 101 2.60 -3.50 -0.69
CA LEU A 101 3.86 -4.22 -0.85
C LEU A 101 4.25 -4.86 0.48
N ARG A 102 4.49 -6.18 0.46
CA ARG A 102 4.99 -6.96 1.60
C ARG A 102 6.32 -7.60 1.24
N GLY A 103 7.38 -7.27 1.96
CA GLY A 103 8.70 -7.87 1.82
C GLY A 103 9.23 -8.43 3.14
N SER A 104 10.53 -8.74 3.18
CA SER A 104 11.19 -9.13 4.43
C SER A 104 11.16 -7.99 5.45
N ARG A 105 10.91 -8.32 6.73
CA ARG A 105 10.91 -7.34 7.83
C ARG A 105 12.27 -6.67 8.06
N GLN A 106 13.35 -7.26 7.56
CA GLN A 106 14.70 -6.71 7.66
C GLN A 106 14.97 -5.61 6.63
N TYR A 107 14.12 -5.46 5.61
CA TYR A 107 14.28 -4.44 4.57
C TYR A 107 13.25 -3.34 4.74
N SER A 108 13.69 -2.11 4.54
CA SER A 108 12.78 -0.98 4.34
C SER A 108 12.32 -1.01 2.87
N VAL A 109 11.02 -1.11 2.64
CA VAL A 109 10.41 -1.29 1.31
C VAL A 109 9.53 -0.10 0.93
N GLY A 110 9.44 0.14 -0.37
CA GLY A 110 8.70 1.25 -0.97
C GLY A 110 8.40 0.96 -2.43
N PHE A 111 7.43 1.65 -3.00
CA PHE A 111 7.15 1.56 -4.43
C PHE A 111 6.71 2.90 -5.02
N GLU A 112 6.86 2.99 -6.33
CA GLU A 112 6.42 4.13 -7.13
C GLU A 112 5.37 3.67 -8.13
N MET A 113 4.32 4.47 -8.31
CA MET A 113 3.29 4.31 -9.32
C MET A 113 3.45 5.43 -10.34
N VAL A 114 3.72 5.06 -11.59
CA VAL A 114 3.95 5.99 -12.71
C VAL A 114 2.82 5.83 -13.72
N THR A 115 2.21 6.95 -14.09
CA THR A 115 1.18 6.97 -15.14
C THR A 115 1.83 6.74 -16.51
N VAL A 116 1.34 5.79 -17.30
CA VAL A 116 1.82 5.53 -18.66
C VAL A 116 0.88 6.17 -19.68
N SER A 117 -0.42 5.92 -19.53
CA SER A 117 -1.44 6.55 -20.36
C SER A 117 -2.73 6.70 -19.56
N THR A 118 -3.42 7.81 -19.76
CA THR A 118 -4.74 8.08 -19.19
C THR A 118 -5.65 8.65 -20.26
N VAL A 119 -6.96 8.48 -20.08
CA VAL A 119 -7.96 9.11 -20.97
C VAL A 119 -7.93 10.64 -20.88
N VAL A 120 -7.43 11.18 -19.76
CA VAL A 120 -7.18 12.60 -19.57
C VAL A 120 -5.77 12.91 -20.07
N GLU A 121 -5.63 13.89 -20.97
CA GLU A 121 -4.33 14.29 -21.50
C GLU A 121 -3.38 14.74 -20.36
N PRO A 122 -2.10 14.33 -20.38
CA PRO A 122 -1.13 14.81 -19.42
C PRO A 122 -0.96 16.32 -19.62
N GLY A 123 -1.19 17.10 -18.57
CA GLY A 123 -0.82 18.51 -18.56
C GLY A 123 0.70 18.69 -18.79
N PRO A 124 1.19 19.94 -18.92
CA PRO A 124 2.58 20.23 -19.27
C PRO A 124 3.65 19.72 -18.27
N ALA A 125 3.25 19.13 -17.14
CA ALA A 125 4.11 18.62 -16.09
C ALA A 125 4.55 17.13 -16.25
N GLY A 126 4.27 16.49 -17.40
CA GLY A 126 4.63 15.10 -17.65
C GLY A 126 3.72 14.09 -16.94
N HIS A 127 4.15 12.82 -16.88
CA HIS A 127 3.35 11.76 -16.28
C HIS A 127 3.30 11.89 -14.75
N PRO A 128 2.11 12.03 -14.14
CA PRO A 128 2.00 12.13 -12.70
C PRO A 128 2.50 10.85 -12.03
N LYS A 129 3.38 11.03 -11.04
CA LYS A 129 4.00 9.98 -10.24
C LYS A 129 3.47 10.02 -8.81
N LYS A 130 3.02 8.87 -8.30
CA LYS A 130 2.65 8.66 -6.89
C LYS A 130 3.61 7.66 -6.27
N ASN A 131 3.71 7.63 -4.95
CA ASN A 131 4.56 6.66 -4.24
C ASN A 131 3.87 6.19 -2.94
N SER A 132 4.43 5.17 -2.31
CA SER A 132 3.97 4.63 -1.03
C SER A 132 4.29 5.51 0.20
N GLY A 133 4.87 6.69 0.00
CA GLY A 133 5.48 7.51 1.06
C GLY A 133 6.83 6.96 1.52
N ASP A 134 7.19 7.26 2.77
CA ASP A 134 8.45 6.81 3.38
C ASP A 134 8.61 5.29 3.33
N TYR A 135 9.85 4.83 3.13
CA TYR A 135 10.17 3.41 3.15
C TYR A 135 9.98 2.84 4.56
N ARG A 136 9.29 1.71 4.66
CA ARG A 136 8.92 1.09 5.94
C ARG A 136 9.37 -0.37 5.99
N CYS A 137 9.70 -0.85 7.18
CA CYS A 137 10.19 -2.21 7.36
C CYS A 137 9.12 -3.26 6.99
N GLY A 138 9.37 -4.04 5.94
CA GLY A 138 8.57 -5.20 5.51
C GLY A 138 7.17 -4.91 4.94
N PHE A 139 6.61 -3.73 5.11
CA PHE A 139 5.27 -3.39 4.61
C PHE A 139 5.10 -1.90 4.32
N CYS A 140 4.53 -1.59 3.16
CA CYS A 140 4.01 -0.27 2.83
C CYS A 140 2.79 -0.38 1.91
N TYR A 141 2.03 0.71 1.79
CA TYR A 141 0.86 0.77 0.93
C TYR A 141 0.66 2.17 0.37
N MET A 142 -0.20 2.27 -0.64
CA MET A 142 -0.70 3.52 -1.20
C MET A 142 -2.19 3.33 -1.47
N GLU A 143 -3.02 4.25 -0.98
CA GLU A 143 -4.44 4.30 -1.27
C GLU A 143 -4.75 5.60 -2.01
N ALA A 144 -5.58 5.52 -3.04
CA ALA A 144 -6.03 6.67 -3.81
C ALA A 144 -7.49 6.48 -4.22
N ASP A 145 -8.36 7.40 -3.79
CA ASP A 145 -9.82 7.27 -3.98
C ASP A 145 -10.27 7.45 -5.43
N HIS A 146 -9.55 8.28 -6.19
CA HIS A 146 -9.92 8.69 -7.55
C HIS A 146 -8.73 8.53 -8.50
N VAL A 147 -8.47 7.29 -8.92
CA VAL A 147 -7.49 6.99 -9.98
C VAL A 147 -8.21 7.00 -11.33
N PRO A 148 -7.77 7.82 -12.31
CA PRO A 148 -8.35 7.79 -13.66
C PRO A 148 -8.21 6.43 -14.35
N ALA A 149 -9.10 6.13 -15.30
CA ALA A 149 -8.90 4.99 -16.18
C ALA A 149 -7.62 5.16 -17.01
N GLY A 150 -6.83 4.10 -17.13
CA GLY A 150 -5.52 4.18 -17.75
C GLY A 150 -4.58 3.04 -17.42
N ILE A 151 -3.37 3.16 -17.95
CA ILE A 151 -2.27 2.22 -17.78
C ILE A 151 -1.24 2.83 -16.83
N TYR A 152 -0.81 2.04 -15.85
CA TYR A 152 0.11 2.46 -14.80
C TYR A 152 1.19 1.42 -14.57
N ASN A 153 2.41 1.88 -14.35
CA ASN A 153 3.53 1.04 -13.94
C ASN A 153 3.77 1.19 -12.44
N VAL A 154 4.07 0.08 -11.76
CA VAL A 154 4.42 0.01 -10.34
C VAL A 154 5.78 -0.62 -10.19
N ILE A 155 6.67 0.07 -9.49
CA ILE A 155 8.08 -0.30 -9.34
C ILE A 155 8.34 -0.55 -7.86
N PRO A 156 8.22 -1.80 -7.37
CA PRO A 156 8.55 -2.16 -6.00
C PRO A 156 10.06 -2.21 -5.80
N THR A 157 10.54 -1.63 -4.70
CA THR A 157 11.96 -1.52 -4.39
C THR A 157 12.23 -1.70 -2.90
N THR A 158 13.45 -2.11 -2.59
CA THR A 158 14.05 -1.91 -1.27
C THR A 158 14.69 -0.52 -1.20
N PHE A 159 14.98 -0.03 0.02
CA PHE A 159 15.66 1.26 0.17
C PHE A 159 17.09 1.19 -0.38
N LEU A 160 17.86 0.18 0.01
CA LEU A 160 19.23 -0.03 -0.44
C LEU A 160 19.29 -1.07 -1.57
N PRO A 161 20.24 -0.94 -2.53
CA PRO A 161 20.46 -1.97 -3.55
C PRO A 161 21.05 -3.25 -2.95
N LYS A 162 21.07 -4.33 -3.75
CA LYS A 162 21.59 -5.67 -3.40
C LYS A 162 20.88 -6.36 -2.24
N GLN A 163 19.71 -5.85 -1.83
CA GLN A 163 18.84 -6.51 -0.86
C GLN A 163 17.93 -7.51 -1.58
N GLU A 164 18.33 -8.77 -1.56
CA GLU A 164 17.60 -9.83 -2.25
C GLU A 164 16.54 -10.48 -1.37
N GLY A 165 15.42 -10.85 -1.97
CA GLY A 165 14.35 -11.58 -1.29
C GLY A 165 13.01 -11.52 -2.01
N PRO A 166 12.07 -12.40 -1.61
CA PRO A 166 10.72 -12.41 -2.16
C PRO A 166 9.88 -11.24 -1.63
N PHE A 167 8.87 -10.86 -2.41
CA PHE A 167 7.83 -9.93 -2.00
C PHE A 167 6.46 -10.32 -2.56
N PHE A 168 5.41 -9.79 -1.93
CA PHE A 168 4.05 -9.81 -2.44
C PHE A 168 3.61 -8.39 -2.79
N LEU A 169 3.04 -8.21 -3.98
CA LEU A 169 2.44 -6.97 -4.43
C LEU A 169 0.95 -7.21 -4.68
N ASP A 170 0.10 -6.61 -3.85
CA ASP A 170 -1.34 -6.74 -3.94
C ASP A 170 -1.95 -5.46 -4.54
N PHE A 171 -2.76 -5.64 -5.58
CA PHE A 171 -3.55 -4.60 -6.21
C PHE A 171 -5.01 -4.82 -5.83
N SER A 172 -5.66 -3.80 -5.29
CA SER A 172 -7.07 -3.83 -4.90
C SER A 172 -7.81 -2.64 -5.53
N SER A 173 -8.99 -2.87 -6.07
CA SER A 173 -9.77 -1.85 -6.78
C SER A 173 -11.28 -2.12 -6.70
N ALA A 174 -12.09 -1.10 -6.98
CA ALA A 174 -13.55 -1.27 -7.14
C ALA A 174 -13.95 -1.82 -8.53
N THR A 175 -13.04 -1.78 -9.50
CA THR A 175 -13.26 -2.22 -10.89
C THR A 175 -12.25 -3.30 -11.27
N PRO A 176 -12.54 -4.20 -12.22
CA PRO A 176 -11.56 -5.18 -12.66
C PRO A 176 -10.23 -4.53 -13.06
N LEU A 177 -9.12 -5.18 -12.68
CA LEU A 177 -7.78 -4.78 -13.08
C LEU A 177 -7.04 -5.97 -13.69
N LYS A 178 -6.28 -5.69 -14.75
CA LYS A 178 -5.35 -6.65 -15.38
C LYS A 178 -3.95 -6.23 -15.00
N VAL A 179 -3.13 -7.19 -14.55
CA VAL A 179 -1.75 -6.94 -14.11
C VAL A 179 -0.81 -7.86 -14.89
N SER A 180 0.26 -7.30 -15.43
CA SER A 180 1.36 -8.01 -16.10
C SER A 180 2.70 -7.56 -15.53
N GLN A 181 3.72 -8.40 -15.67
CA GLN A 181 5.12 -8.04 -15.39
C GLN A 181 5.78 -7.59 -16.69
N LEU A 182 6.47 -6.45 -16.65
CA LEU A 182 7.25 -5.92 -17.78
C LEU A 182 8.74 -6.28 -17.66
N GLN A 183 9.24 -6.36 -16.43
CA GLN A 183 10.64 -6.65 -16.08
C GLN A 183 10.69 -7.39 -14.74
#